data_AF-A0A1F2ZVK8-F1
#
_entry.id   AF-A0A1F2ZVK8-F1
#
_cell.length_a   1.000
_cell.length_b   1.000
_cell.length_c   1.000
_cell.angle_alpha   90.00
_cell.angle_beta   90.00
_cell.angle_gamma   90.00
#
_symmetry.space_group_name_H-M   'P 1'
#
loop_
_entity.id
_entity.type
_entity.pdbx_description
1 polymer ?
#
loop_
_entity_poly.entity_id
_entity_poly.type
_entity_poly.pdbx_seq_one_letter_code
_entity_poly.pdbx_strand_id
1 'polypeptide(L)'
;MNRFFISIVVLSLFAETSAFAQTPPVGQAPQPPSSYYPAPPPLQAPSVQQGVPTTGLSSPLPGVPQKVERTEIAAETEAQLFADARKVVWGRYAKIKGAKPGAVTVTRQGNLWTIKGRIDSVAPGTEGDWASIDGVVERISAGVVLIRGEVAFRVAKVEKGTPCKVAGTLTFRRSGKSQVWRLAEGDNPCDGAREGFDLVYEKPVQRKPVPTQPRRG
;
A
#
# COMPACT_ATOMS: atom_id res chain seq x y z
N MET A 1 -11.44 43.10 -23.59
CA MET A 1 -10.89 44.13 -22.68
C MET A 1 -11.79 44.21 -21.47
N ASN A 2 -11.31 43.83 -20.28
CA ASN A 2 -11.76 44.41 -19.03
C ASN A 2 -10.73 44.09 -17.95
N ARG A 3 -10.01 45.14 -17.55
CA ARG A 3 -8.96 45.15 -16.54
C ARG A 3 -9.61 45.53 -15.22
N PHE A 4 -9.43 44.71 -14.18
CA PHE A 4 -9.60 45.15 -12.80
C PHE A 4 -8.27 44.96 -12.08
N PHE A 5 -7.60 46.10 -11.87
CA PHE A 5 -6.50 46.27 -10.95
C PHE A 5 -7.09 46.59 -9.58
N ILE A 6 -6.77 45.82 -8.55
CA ILE A 6 -6.74 46.30 -7.16
C ILE A 6 -5.52 45.67 -6.47
N SER A 7 -4.54 46.51 -6.16
CA SER A 7 -3.44 46.27 -5.22
C SER A 7 -3.83 46.86 -3.88
N ILE A 8 -3.74 46.11 -2.78
CA ILE A 8 -3.46 46.65 -1.44
C ILE A 8 -2.54 45.68 -0.70
N VAL A 9 -1.44 46.26 -0.24
CA VAL A 9 -0.35 45.74 0.59
C VAL A 9 -0.82 45.55 2.03
N VAL A 10 -0.46 44.43 2.68
CA VAL A 10 -0.44 44.34 4.14
C VAL A 10 0.91 43.77 4.59
N LEU A 11 1.71 44.64 5.18
CA LEU A 11 2.95 44.40 5.90
C LEU A 11 2.59 44.15 7.38
N SER A 12 3.00 43.00 7.94
CA SER A 12 3.11 42.87 9.40
C SER A 12 4.13 41.79 9.79
N LEU A 13 5.34 42.28 10.06
CA LEU A 13 6.35 41.91 11.06
C LEU A 13 6.10 40.61 11.87
N PHE A 14 6.95 39.60 11.65
CA PHE A 14 7.24 38.56 12.65
C PHE A 14 8.53 38.94 13.38
N ALA A 15 8.41 39.28 14.66
CA ALA A 15 9.54 39.48 15.55
C ALA A 15 9.99 38.15 16.15
N GLU A 16 11.26 37.85 15.96
CA GLU A 16 12.02 36.76 16.56
C GLU A 16 12.10 36.97 18.07
N THR A 17 11.92 35.90 18.87
CA THR A 17 12.35 35.89 20.27
C THR A 17 13.20 34.66 20.52
N SER A 18 14.51 34.90 20.63
CA SER A 18 15.50 33.92 21.06
C SER A 18 15.77 34.10 22.56
N ALA A 19 15.72 32.97 23.27
CA ALA A 19 16.49 32.55 24.45
C ALA A 19 16.91 33.60 25.50
N PHE A 20 16.47 33.40 26.76
CA PHE A 20 17.25 33.74 27.94
C PHE A 20 17.17 32.66 29.01
N ALA A 21 18.34 32.20 29.42
CA ALA A 21 18.60 31.27 30.51
C ALA A 21 18.31 31.93 31.87
N GLN A 22 17.72 31.18 32.80
CA GLN A 22 17.46 31.62 34.16
C GLN A 22 18.61 31.20 35.10
N THR A 23 19.18 32.19 35.78
CA THR A 23 20.07 32.01 36.94
C THR A 23 19.28 32.18 38.25
N PRO A 24 19.68 31.52 39.35
CA PRO A 24 18.87 31.44 40.57
C PRO A 24 19.06 32.65 41.50
N PRO A 25 18.06 33.05 42.29
CA PRO A 25 18.23 34.07 43.32
C PRO A 25 18.79 33.47 44.62
N VAL A 26 19.85 34.12 45.10
CA VAL A 26 20.45 33.97 46.42
C VAL A 26 19.82 35.00 47.36
N GLY A 27 19.36 34.58 48.55
CA GLY A 27 19.16 35.49 49.68
C GLY A 27 18.04 35.12 50.64
N GLN A 28 18.39 34.49 51.77
CA GLN A 28 17.69 34.68 53.05
C GLN A 28 18.67 34.43 54.21
N ALA A 29 18.71 35.39 55.14
CA ALA A 29 19.57 35.44 56.31
C ALA A 29 19.00 34.58 57.49
N PRO A 30 19.79 34.29 58.54
CA PRO A 30 19.66 33.08 59.36
C PRO A 30 18.69 33.20 60.56
N GLN A 31 18.04 32.10 60.93
CA GLN A 31 17.25 31.93 62.16
C GLN A 31 17.94 30.99 63.17
N PRO A 32 17.75 31.21 64.49
CA PRO A 32 18.55 30.61 65.58
C PRO A 32 18.25 29.12 65.83
N PRO A 33 19.17 28.39 66.52
CA PRO A 33 19.14 26.93 66.60
C PRO A 33 18.06 26.43 67.55
N SER A 34 17.07 25.68 67.05
CA SER A 34 16.15 24.92 67.88
C SER A 34 16.70 23.52 68.15
N SER A 35 16.66 23.17 69.42
CA SER A 35 17.14 21.95 70.06
C SER A 35 16.71 20.66 69.37
N TYR A 36 17.69 19.77 69.20
CA TYR A 36 17.53 18.37 68.82
C TYR A 36 16.54 17.64 69.73
N TYR A 37 15.40 17.23 69.17
CA TYR A 37 14.68 16.04 69.60
C TYR A 37 14.18 15.33 68.34
N PRO A 38 14.74 14.16 67.96
CA PRO A 38 14.15 13.37 66.89
C PRO A 38 12.80 12.82 67.36
N ALA A 39 11.74 13.06 66.58
CA ALA A 39 10.43 12.49 66.82
C ALA A 39 10.52 10.95 66.86
N PRO A 40 9.79 10.27 67.76
CA PRO A 40 9.78 8.82 67.81
C PRO A 40 9.26 8.25 66.48
N PRO A 41 9.83 7.13 65.98
CA PRO A 41 9.40 6.54 64.73
C PRO A 41 7.95 6.03 64.83
N PRO A 42 7.16 6.10 63.75
CA PRO A 42 5.79 5.60 63.74
C PRO A 42 5.76 4.09 64.00
N LEU A 43 4.81 3.65 64.82
CA LEU A 43 4.69 2.25 65.27
C LEU A 43 4.27 1.24 64.18
N GLN A 44 3.94 1.69 62.96
CA GLN A 44 3.64 0.83 61.82
C GLN A 44 4.15 1.46 60.51
N ALA A 45 4.77 0.64 59.67
CA ALA A 45 5.14 1.03 58.31
C ALA A 45 3.87 1.16 57.43
N PRO A 46 3.79 2.14 56.51
CA PRO A 46 2.69 2.22 55.57
C PRO A 46 2.63 0.95 54.71
N SER A 47 1.47 0.32 54.67
CA SER A 47 1.22 -0.85 53.82
C SER A 47 1.45 -0.49 52.36
N VAL A 48 2.37 -1.18 51.70
CA VAL A 48 2.59 -1.09 50.26
C VAL A 48 1.27 -1.45 49.57
N GLN A 49 0.66 -0.50 48.85
CA GLN A 49 -0.46 -0.81 47.96
C GLN A 49 0.06 -1.81 46.93
N GLN A 50 -0.43 -3.05 47.01
CA GLN A 50 -0.23 -4.03 45.96
C GLN A 50 -0.75 -3.42 44.65
N GLY A 51 0.16 -3.27 43.70
CA GLY A 51 -0.17 -2.79 42.36
C GLY A 51 -1.32 -3.61 41.77
N VAL A 52 -2.18 -2.91 41.02
CA VAL A 52 -3.32 -3.48 40.30
C VAL A 52 -2.88 -4.78 39.59
N PRO A 53 -3.63 -5.90 39.71
CA PRO A 53 -3.26 -7.14 39.05
C PRO A 53 -3.10 -6.90 37.55
N THR A 54 -1.91 -7.21 37.01
CA THR A 54 -1.57 -7.08 35.58
C THR A 54 -2.25 -8.14 34.70
N THR A 55 -3.20 -8.90 35.26
CA THR A 55 -3.92 -10.03 34.64
C THR A 55 -4.91 -9.63 33.52
N GLY A 56 -4.69 -8.47 32.90
CA GLY A 56 -5.46 -7.98 31.75
C GLY A 56 -4.65 -7.16 30.75
N LEU A 57 -3.33 -7.01 30.95
CA LEU A 57 -2.44 -6.32 29.99
C LEU A 57 -2.03 -7.29 28.88
N SER A 58 -2.99 -7.95 28.24
CA SER A 58 -2.76 -8.50 26.90
C SER A 58 -2.72 -7.30 25.97
N SER A 59 -1.52 -6.78 25.69
CA SER A 59 -1.31 -5.94 24.52
C SER A 59 -1.95 -6.65 23.33
N PRO A 60 -2.90 -6.03 22.60
CA PRO A 60 -3.33 -6.59 21.34
C PRO A 60 -2.12 -6.45 20.42
N LEU A 61 -1.29 -7.49 20.37
CA LEU A 61 -0.34 -7.69 19.29
C LEU A 61 -1.15 -7.46 18.00
N PRO A 62 -0.70 -6.61 17.06
CA PRO A 62 -1.37 -6.48 15.79
C PRO A 62 -1.50 -7.89 15.23
N GLY A 63 -2.74 -8.35 15.06
CA GLY A 63 -3.05 -9.75 14.81
C GLY A 63 -2.15 -10.28 13.70
N VAL A 64 -1.55 -11.45 13.93
CA VAL A 64 -0.72 -12.15 12.93
C VAL A 64 -1.45 -12.07 11.59
N PRO A 65 -0.80 -11.58 10.51
CA PRO A 65 -1.43 -11.46 9.21
C PRO A 65 -2.06 -12.80 8.82
N GLN A 66 -3.39 -12.87 8.87
CA GLN A 66 -4.15 -14.12 8.69
C GLN A 66 -3.81 -14.73 7.33
N LYS A 67 -3.12 -15.87 7.32
CA LYS A 67 -2.78 -16.56 6.07
C LYS A 67 -4.08 -16.85 5.32
N VAL A 68 -4.16 -16.49 4.04
CA VAL A 68 -5.35 -16.78 3.22
C VAL A 68 -5.39 -18.29 3.00
N GLU A 69 -6.30 -18.98 3.69
CA GLU A 69 -6.48 -20.43 3.56
C GLU A 69 -7.45 -20.81 2.43
N ARG A 70 -8.35 -19.89 2.09
CA ARG A 70 -9.38 -20.08 1.07
C ARG A 70 -9.72 -18.75 0.40
N THR A 71 -9.90 -18.79 -0.91
CA THR A 71 -10.47 -17.67 -1.66
C THR A 71 -11.98 -17.63 -1.43
N GLU A 72 -12.48 -16.52 -0.91
CA GLU A 72 -13.91 -16.29 -0.71
C GLU A 72 -14.54 -15.79 -2.01
N ILE A 73 -15.54 -16.51 -2.50
CA ILE A 73 -16.27 -16.16 -3.73
C ILE A 73 -17.67 -15.70 -3.34
N ALA A 74 -17.89 -14.39 -3.35
CA ALA A 74 -19.20 -13.77 -3.13
C ALA A 74 -19.96 -13.54 -4.44
N ALA A 75 -19.28 -13.54 -5.60
CA ALA A 75 -19.88 -13.35 -6.91
C ALA A 75 -19.29 -14.30 -7.96
N GLU A 76 -20.02 -15.37 -8.28
CA GLU A 76 -19.56 -16.42 -9.20
C GLU A 76 -19.27 -15.90 -10.62
N THR A 77 -20.14 -15.03 -11.15
CA THR A 77 -19.95 -14.42 -12.47
C THR A 77 -18.66 -13.62 -12.55
N GLU A 78 -18.32 -12.90 -11.47
CA GLU A 78 -17.07 -12.13 -11.40
C GLU A 78 -15.88 -13.07 -11.31
N ALA A 79 -15.98 -14.15 -10.53
CA ALA A 79 -14.93 -15.15 -10.40
C ALA A 79 -14.61 -15.82 -11.74
N GLN A 80 -15.62 -16.11 -12.57
CA GLN A 80 -15.40 -16.64 -13.90
C GLN A 80 -14.70 -15.63 -14.82
N LEU A 81 -15.14 -14.37 -14.83
CA LEU A 81 -14.51 -13.31 -15.61
C LEU A 81 -13.05 -13.07 -15.17
N PHE A 82 -12.80 -13.05 -13.86
CA PHE A 82 -11.47 -12.83 -13.30
C PHE A 82 -10.53 -14.01 -13.58
N ALA A 83 -11.02 -15.25 -13.55
CA ALA A 83 -10.21 -16.42 -13.91
C ALA A 83 -9.72 -16.39 -15.36
N ASP A 84 -10.46 -15.71 -16.24
CA ASP A 84 -10.10 -15.49 -17.64
C ASP A 84 -9.33 -14.18 -17.88
N ALA A 85 -8.88 -13.49 -16.82
CA ALA A 85 -7.96 -12.36 -16.94
C ALA A 85 -6.59 -12.85 -17.41
N ARG A 86 -6.22 -12.47 -18.64
CA ARG A 86 -5.02 -12.99 -19.34
C ARG A 86 -3.97 -11.93 -19.64
N LYS A 87 -4.33 -10.66 -19.55
CA LYS A 87 -3.46 -9.54 -19.91
C LYS A 87 -3.26 -8.62 -18.71
N VAL A 88 -2.08 -8.04 -18.63
CA VAL A 88 -1.79 -6.91 -17.73
C VAL A 88 -1.38 -5.71 -18.57
N VAL A 89 -1.87 -4.54 -18.17
CA VAL A 89 -1.56 -3.25 -18.79
C VAL A 89 -1.08 -2.30 -17.71
N TRP A 90 0.01 -1.60 -17.98
CA TRP A 90 0.54 -0.57 -17.09
C TRP A 90 0.36 0.80 -17.73
N GLY A 91 -0.33 1.70 -17.04
CA GLY A 91 -0.81 2.99 -17.51
C GLY A 91 0.27 3.89 -18.08
N ARG A 92 1.50 3.85 -17.53
CA ARG A 92 2.68 4.57 -18.05
C ARG A 92 2.93 4.26 -19.52
N TYR A 93 2.78 2.99 -19.91
CA TYR A 93 3.14 2.50 -21.24
C TYR A 93 1.95 2.13 -22.11
N ALA A 94 0.73 2.05 -21.54
CA ALA A 94 -0.48 1.67 -22.26
C ALA A 94 -0.80 2.53 -23.50
N LYS A 95 -0.35 3.79 -23.51
CA LYS A 95 -0.63 4.76 -24.59
C LYS A 95 0.54 4.99 -25.53
N ILE A 96 1.69 4.33 -25.30
CA ILE A 96 2.87 4.50 -26.16
C ILE A 96 2.70 3.65 -27.42
N LYS A 97 3.02 4.23 -28.57
CA LYS A 97 3.00 3.53 -29.86
C LYS A 97 3.99 2.34 -29.81
N GLY A 98 3.49 1.14 -30.06
CA GLY A 98 4.29 -0.09 -30.03
C GLY A 98 4.31 -0.80 -28.68
N ALA A 99 3.69 -0.24 -27.63
CA ALA A 99 3.53 -0.93 -26.37
C ALA A 99 2.68 -2.20 -26.52
N LYS A 100 3.09 -3.27 -25.83
CA LYS A 100 2.37 -4.55 -25.81
C LYS A 100 1.88 -4.81 -24.39
N PRO A 101 0.65 -5.35 -24.22
CA PRO A 101 0.21 -5.81 -22.92
C PRO A 101 1.07 -6.99 -22.48
N GLY A 102 1.29 -7.10 -21.17
CA GLY A 102 1.90 -8.28 -20.57
C GLY A 102 0.90 -9.41 -20.40
N ALA A 103 1.37 -10.51 -19.82
CA ALA A 103 0.57 -11.71 -19.58
C ALA A 103 0.25 -11.85 -18.09
N VAL A 104 -0.95 -12.36 -17.81
CA VAL A 104 -1.43 -12.74 -16.47
C VAL A 104 -1.95 -14.15 -16.53
N THR A 105 -1.65 -14.93 -15.50
CA THR A 105 -2.21 -16.25 -15.29
C THR A 105 -2.88 -16.27 -13.92
N VAL A 106 -4.17 -16.60 -13.91
CA VAL A 106 -4.92 -16.90 -12.69
C VAL A 106 -5.04 -18.42 -12.60
N THR A 107 -4.50 -19.01 -11.54
CA THR A 107 -4.49 -20.46 -11.31
C THR A 107 -5.40 -20.80 -10.14
N ARG A 108 -6.31 -21.75 -10.35
CA ARG A 108 -7.17 -22.32 -9.31
C ARG A 108 -6.47 -23.54 -8.72
N GLN A 109 -5.93 -23.41 -7.51
CA GLN A 109 -5.28 -24.48 -6.76
C GLN A 109 -6.23 -24.96 -5.65
N GLY A 110 -7.20 -25.81 -6.02
CA GLY A 110 -8.24 -26.26 -5.09
C GLY A 110 -9.08 -25.09 -4.56
N ASN A 111 -9.00 -24.83 -3.26
CA ASN A 111 -9.73 -23.76 -2.58
C ASN A 111 -9.05 -22.39 -2.65
N LEU A 112 -7.84 -22.33 -3.21
CA LEU A 112 -6.99 -21.15 -3.24
C LEU A 112 -6.74 -20.73 -4.69
N TRP A 113 -6.97 -19.46 -4.98
CA TRP A 113 -6.67 -18.89 -6.29
C TRP A 113 -5.40 -18.05 -6.19
N THR A 114 -4.49 -18.24 -7.13
CA THR A 114 -3.23 -17.50 -7.20
C THR A 114 -3.17 -16.72 -8.51
N ILE A 115 -2.56 -15.54 -8.48
CA ILE A 115 -2.33 -14.73 -9.66
C ILE A 115 -0.84 -14.49 -9.83
N LYS A 116 -0.35 -14.65 -11.06
CA LYS A 116 0.98 -14.21 -11.46
C LYS A 116 0.89 -13.47 -12.78
N GLY A 117 1.52 -12.32 -12.86
CA GLY A 117 1.51 -11.52 -14.08
C GLY A 117 2.76 -10.69 -14.23
N ARG A 118 3.11 -10.41 -15.49
CA ARG A 118 4.27 -9.59 -15.84
C ARG A 118 4.05 -8.87 -17.16
N ILE A 119 4.45 -7.60 -17.20
CA ILE A 119 4.59 -6.79 -18.40
C ILE A 119 6.01 -6.26 -18.46
N ASP A 120 6.67 -6.47 -19.59
CA ASP A 120 7.96 -5.88 -19.91
C ASP A 120 7.73 -4.87 -21.05
N SER A 121 8.18 -3.63 -20.86
CA SER A 121 8.02 -2.60 -21.85
C SER A 121 9.01 -2.83 -23.00
N VAL A 122 8.45 -2.95 -24.20
CA VAL A 122 9.17 -3.07 -25.47
C VAL A 122 9.03 -1.82 -26.33
N ALA A 123 8.45 -0.75 -25.77
CA ALA A 123 8.22 0.48 -26.50
C ALA A 123 9.52 1.32 -26.55
N PRO A 124 9.83 1.97 -27.70
CA PRO A 124 11.03 2.78 -27.85
C PRO A 124 11.19 3.81 -26.73
N GLY A 125 12.38 3.86 -26.11
CA GLY A 125 12.70 4.80 -25.03
C GLY A 125 12.28 4.38 -23.61
N THR A 126 11.65 3.21 -23.48
CA THR A 126 11.22 2.59 -22.20
C THR A 126 11.66 1.13 -22.08
N GLU A 127 12.61 0.72 -22.92
CA GLU A 127 13.16 -0.64 -22.94
C GLU A 127 13.82 -0.96 -21.59
N GLY A 128 13.45 -2.10 -21.00
CA GLY A 128 13.95 -2.55 -19.70
C GLY A 128 13.07 -2.19 -18.50
N ASP A 129 12.04 -1.38 -18.71
CA ASP A 129 11.01 -1.11 -17.72
C ASP A 129 10.05 -2.31 -17.62
N TRP A 130 9.62 -2.67 -16.41
CA TRP A 130 8.68 -3.77 -16.23
C TRP A 130 7.83 -3.60 -14.98
N ALA A 131 6.66 -4.25 -14.99
CA ALA A 131 5.82 -4.38 -13.80
C ALA A 131 5.33 -5.82 -13.65
N SER A 132 5.19 -6.29 -12.42
CA SER A 132 4.74 -7.65 -12.13
C SER A 132 3.82 -7.70 -10.92
N ILE A 133 2.95 -8.70 -10.90
CA ILE A 133 2.09 -9.02 -9.77
C ILE A 133 2.27 -10.49 -9.41
N ASP A 134 2.39 -10.78 -8.12
CA ASP A 134 2.33 -12.13 -7.55
C ASP A 134 1.49 -12.07 -6.29
N GLY A 135 0.50 -12.94 -6.18
CA GLY A 135 -0.38 -12.92 -5.01
C GLY A 135 -1.40 -14.02 -4.97
N VAL A 136 -2.10 -14.04 -3.85
CA VAL A 136 -3.18 -14.96 -3.54
C VAL A 136 -4.48 -14.17 -3.51
N VAL A 137 -5.51 -14.67 -4.18
CA VAL A 137 -6.83 -14.03 -4.18
C VAL A 137 -7.50 -14.33 -2.85
N GLU A 138 -7.80 -13.29 -2.09
CA GLU A 138 -8.46 -13.38 -0.80
C GLU A 138 -9.97 -13.42 -0.97
N ARG A 139 -10.52 -12.49 -1.75
CA ARG A 139 -11.97 -12.36 -1.95
C ARG A 139 -12.30 -11.87 -3.35
N ILE A 140 -13.35 -12.44 -3.93
CA ILE A 140 -13.96 -12.02 -5.19
C ILE A 140 -15.41 -11.62 -4.92
N SER A 141 -15.73 -10.35 -5.14
CA SER A 141 -17.06 -9.77 -4.97
C SER A 141 -17.48 -9.03 -6.24
N ALA A 142 -18.74 -8.59 -6.32
CA ALA A 142 -19.23 -7.89 -7.50
C ALA A 142 -18.39 -6.62 -7.79
N GLY A 143 -17.64 -6.64 -8.90
CA GLY A 143 -16.78 -5.53 -9.33
C GLY A 143 -15.55 -5.25 -8.46
N VAL A 144 -15.24 -6.11 -7.48
CA VAL A 144 -14.07 -5.92 -6.59
C VAL A 144 -13.38 -7.26 -6.36
N VAL A 145 -12.07 -7.28 -6.55
CA VAL A 145 -11.20 -8.43 -6.24
C VAL A 145 -10.13 -7.98 -5.25
N LEU A 146 -10.01 -8.68 -4.13
CA LEU A 146 -8.97 -8.46 -3.13
C LEU A 146 -7.89 -9.52 -3.31
N ILE A 147 -6.65 -9.06 -3.49
CA ILE A 147 -5.49 -9.91 -3.71
C ILE A 147 -4.46 -9.60 -2.65
N ARG A 148 -4.06 -10.60 -1.89
CA ARG A 148 -2.97 -10.47 -0.93
C ARG A 148 -1.67 -10.89 -1.59
N GLY A 149 -0.75 -9.95 -1.77
CA GLY A 149 0.49 -10.23 -2.50
C GLY A 149 1.38 -9.02 -2.66
N GLU A 150 2.20 -9.03 -3.71
CA GLU A 150 3.07 -7.93 -4.08
C GLU A 150 2.88 -7.50 -5.54
N VAL A 151 2.93 -6.19 -5.77
CA VAL A 151 3.13 -5.61 -7.10
C VAL A 151 4.50 -4.95 -7.10
N ALA A 152 5.32 -5.28 -8.09
CA ALA A 152 6.65 -4.72 -8.27
C ALA A 152 6.69 -3.92 -9.57
N PHE A 153 7.26 -2.73 -9.49
CA PHE A 153 7.47 -1.82 -10.61
C PHE A 153 8.96 -1.55 -10.76
N ARG A 154 9.44 -1.50 -11.99
CA ARG A 154 10.80 -1.08 -12.31
C ARG A 154 10.75 -0.11 -13.46
N VAL A 155 11.33 1.06 -13.24
CA VAL A 155 11.57 2.07 -14.27
C VAL A 155 13.08 2.29 -14.32
N ALA A 156 13.73 1.93 -15.43
CA ALA A 156 15.17 1.95 -15.61
C ALA A 156 15.79 3.33 -15.35
N LYS A 157 15.05 4.41 -15.64
CA LYS A 157 15.49 5.80 -15.46
C LYS A 157 15.26 6.36 -14.05
N VAL A 158 14.49 5.67 -13.21
CA VAL A 158 14.11 6.12 -11.85
C VAL A 158 14.79 5.21 -10.82
N GLU A 159 15.18 5.74 -9.67
CA GLU A 159 15.80 4.96 -8.57
C GLU A 159 16.95 4.04 -9.02
N LYS A 160 17.75 4.49 -9.99
CA LYS A 160 18.85 3.72 -10.62
C LYS A 160 18.41 2.37 -11.22
N GLY A 161 17.13 2.26 -11.59
CA GLY A 161 16.53 1.02 -12.09
C GLY A 161 16.27 -0.02 -11.01
N THR A 162 16.20 0.38 -9.74
CA THR A 162 15.85 -0.51 -8.62
C THR A 162 14.34 -0.78 -8.65
N PRO A 163 13.90 -2.05 -8.53
CA PRO A 163 12.48 -2.36 -8.49
C PRO A 163 11.86 -1.93 -7.15
N CYS A 164 10.74 -1.22 -7.21
CA CYS A 164 9.97 -0.78 -6.06
C CYS A 164 8.75 -1.66 -5.90
N LYS A 165 8.49 -2.09 -4.66
CA LYS A 165 7.44 -3.08 -4.38
C LYS A 165 6.37 -2.49 -3.46
N VAL A 166 5.12 -2.79 -3.77
CA VAL A 166 3.99 -2.62 -2.85
C VAL A 166 3.53 -4.01 -2.44
N ALA A 167 3.60 -4.31 -1.15
CA ALA A 167 3.10 -5.55 -0.59
C ALA A 167 1.90 -5.28 0.34
N GLY A 168 0.93 -6.19 0.35
CA GLY A 168 -0.26 -6.08 1.20
C GLY A 168 -1.51 -6.60 0.54
N THR A 169 -2.65 -6.05 0.93
CA THR A 169 -3.94 -6.31 0.29
C THR A 169 -4.16 -5.29 -0.82
N LEU A 170 -4.17 -5.78 -2.05
CA LEU A 170 -4.33 -5.03 -3.29
C LEU A 170 -5.79 -5.08 -3.73
N THR A 171 -6.39 -3.91 -3.95
CA THR A 171 -7.80 -3.77 -4.27
C THR A 171 -7.99 -3.52 -5.75
N PHE A 172 -8.48 -4.51 -6.48
CA PHE A 172 -8.78 -4.41 -7.90
C PHE A 172 -10.27 -4.09 -8.11
N ARG A 173 -10.57 -2.97 -8.76
CA ARG A 173 -11.95 -2.51 -9.03
C ARG A 173 -12.28 -2.57 -10.51
N ARG A 174 -13.46 -3.08 -10.84
CA ARG A 174 -14.03 -3.14 -12.19
C ARG A 174 -15.28 -2.27 -12.27
N SER A 175 -15.29 -1.34 -13.20
CA SER A 175 -16.44 -0.45 -13.40
C SER A 175 -17.49 -1.08 -14.31
N GLY A 176 -18.68 -1.37 -13.77
CA GLY A 176 -19.86 -1.80 -14.54
C GLY A 176 -19.60 -3.02 -15.43
N LYS A 177 -19.68 -2.83 -16.76
CA LYS A 177 -19.46 -3.89 -17.77
C LYS A 177 -18.04 -3.90 -18.36
N SER A 178 -17.10 -3.15 -17.77
CA SER A 178 -15.71 -3.13 -18.22
C SER A 178 -15.09 -4.53 -18.14
N GLN A 179 -14.15 -4.81 -19.04
CA GLN A 179 -13.30 -6.02 -19.01
C GLN A 179 -11.99 -5.79 -18.24
N VAL A 180 -11.87 -4.64 -17.58
CA VAL A 180 -10.64 -4.18 -16.93
C VAL A 180 -10.87 -4.04 -15.43
N TRP A 181 -10.03 -4.70 -14.65
CA TRP A 181 -9.88 -4.45 -13.22
C TRP A 181 -8.67 -3.56 -12.99
N ARG A 182 -8.88 -2.39 -12.40
CA ARG A 182 -7.81 -1.44 -12.09
C ARG A 182 -7.44 -1.54 -10.62
N LEU A 183 -6.14 -1.58 -10.33
CA LEU A 183 -5.61 -1.43 -8.98
C LEU A 183 -6.03 -0.07 -8.42
N ALA A 184 -6.73 -0.06 -7.29
CA ALA A 184 -7.28 1.15 -6.68
C ALA A 184 -6.18 2.01 -6.04
N GLU A 185 -5.15 1.35 -5.50
CA GLU A 185 -4.02 1.99 -4.84
C GLU A 185 -3.21 2.85 -5.81
N GLY A 186 -3.23 2.53 -7.12
CA GLY A 186 -3.05 3.46 -8.25
C GLY A 186 -1.75 4.27 -8.33
N ASP A 187 -0.88 4.24 -7.33
CA ASP A 187 0.36 5.01 -7.25
C ASP A 187 1.55 4.07 -7.42
N ASN A 188 2.44 4.42 -8.33
CA ASN A 188 3.70 3.72 -8.50
C ASN A 188 4.64 4.12 -7.35
N PRO A 189 5.07 3.20 -6.48
CA PRO A 189 5.94 3.52 -5.35
C PRO A 189 7.35 3.99 -5.78
N CYS A 190 7.75 3.82 -7.05
CA CYS A 190 9.07 4.26 -7.51
C CYS A 190 9.22 5.77 -7.65
N ASP A 191 8.17 6.47 -8.08
CA ASP A 191 8.22 7.93 -8.29
C ASP A 191 6.97 8.65 -7.78
N GLY A 192 6.05 7.95 -7.13
CA GLY A 192 4.78 8.49 -6.65
C GLY A 192 3.84 8.91 -7.77
N ALA A 193 4.14 8.56 -9.03
CA ALA A 193 3.26 8.88 -10.14
C ALA A 193 1.99 8.03 -10.07
N ARG A 194 0.84 8.66 -10.32
CA ARG A 194 -0.43 7.95 -10.39
C ARG A 194 -0.55 7.21 -11.72
N GLU A 195 -0.51 5.88 -11.66
CA GLU A 195 -0.48 5.00 -12.82
C GLU A 195 -1.45 3.83 -12.64
N GLY A 196 -2.26 3.58 -13.67
CA GLY A 196 -3.14 2.42 -13.65
C GLY A 196 -2.33 1.13 -13.78
N PHE A 197 -2.52 0.19 -12.86
CA PHE A 197 -2.14 -1.20 -13.08
C PHE A 197 -3.42 -2.01 -13.32
N ASP A 198 -3.60 -2.44 -14.56
CA ASP A 198 -4.87 -2.93 -15.08
C ASP A 198 -4.73 -4.42 -15.44
N LEU A 199 -5.58 -5.27 -14.86
CA LEU A 199 -5.79 -6.65 -15.28
C LEU A 199 -6.92 -6.66 -16.31
N VAL A 200 -6.71 -7.31 -17.45
CA VAL A 200 -7.64 -7.28 -18.58
C VAL A 200 -8.12 -8.69 -18.90
N TYR A 201 -9.43 -8.85 -18.85
CA TYR A 201 -10.12 -10.01 -19.40
C TYR A 201 -10.08 -9.96 -20.91
N GLU A 202 -9.68 -11.09 -21.50
CA GLU A 202 -9.77 -11.30 -22.93
C GLU A 202 -10.46 -12.63 -23.17
N LYS A 203 -11.54 -12.59 -23.97
CA LYS A 203 -12.24 -13.81 -24.38
C LYS A 203 -11.22 -14.75 -25.02
N PRO A 204 -11.12 -16.02 -24.55
CA PRO A 204 -10.22 -16.96 -25.17
C PRO A 204 -10.57 -17.08 -26.66
N VAL A 205 -9.61 -16.75 -27.52
CA VAL A 205 -9.74 -16.99 -28.96
C VAL A 205 -9.72 -18.50 -29.13
N GLN A 206 -10.87 -19.12 -29.42
CA GLN A 206 -10.93 -20.51 -29.85
C GLN A 206 -10.13 -20.62 -31.15
N ARG A 207 -8.85 -20.97 -31.06
CA ARG A 207 -8.09 -21.40 -32.22
C ARG A 207 -8.65 -22.76 -32.60
N LYS A 208 -9.56 -22.78 -33.57
CA LYS A 208 -9.96 -24.03 -34.24
C LYS A 208 -8.67 -24.74 -34.66
N PRO A 209 -8.51 -26.04 -34.34
CA PRO A 209 -7.33 -26.78 -34.78
C PRO A 209 -7.26 -26.68 -36.30
N VAL A 210 -6.13 -26.18 -36.81
CA VAL A 210 -5.84 -26.15 -38.24
C VAL A 210 -5.82 -27.60 -38.70
N PRO A 211 -6.69 -28.05 -39.62
CA PRO A 211 -6.64 -29.40 -40.12
C PRO A 211 -5.29 -29.64 -40.77
N THR A 212 -4.55 -30.63 -40.27
CA THR A 212 -3.28 -31.07 -40.85
C THR A 212 -3.57 -31.55 -42.28
N GLN A 213 -3.21 -30.75 -43.29
CA GLN A 213 -3.32 -31.21 -44.67
C GLN A 213 -2.36 -32.39 -44.87
N PRO A 214 -2.84 -33.55 -45.37
CA PRO A 214 -1.96 -34.65 -45.72
C PRO A 214 -1.08 -34.20 -46.90
N ARG A 215 0.24 -34.31 -46.74
CA ARG A 215 1.19 -34.13 -47.84
C ARG A 215 0.88 -35.18 -48.91
N ARG A 216 0.56 -34.75 -50.13
CA ARG A 216 0.52 -35.64 -51.29
C ARG A 216 1.96 -36.10 -51.58
N GLY A 217 2.19 -37.40 -51.47
CA GLY A 217 3.32 -38.08 -52.09
C GLY A 217 3.02 -38.39 -53.56
#